data_AF-A0A949ZVA8-F1
#
_entry.id   AF-A0A949ZVA8-F1
#
_cell.length_a   1.000
_cell.length_b   1.000
_cell.length_c   1.000
_cell.angle_alpha   90.00
_cell.angle_beta   90.00
_cell.angle_gamma   90.00
#
_symmetry.space_group_name_H-M   'P 1'
#
loop_
_entity.id
_entity.type
_entity.pdbx_description
1 polymer ?
#
loop_
_entity_poly.entity_id
_entity_poly.type
_entity_poly.pdbx_seq_one_letter_code
_entity_poly.pdbx_strand_id
1 'polypeptide(L)'
;MDPIRVATLAPHGQGRQLLRFLAELEASHRPHERKAYLPEWPGFSKVFGLRVVPAESAAAHVEMPADLDTQLDASAKPHHVLADTLSRALRAFGPAGANYDVLMILLPERWEAGFEGPEDDAFDLHDYIKAQLAMRGLASQIIRDASGLSYFCRCSVAWRIGIALYSKAGGVPWKLADTDPDTAYIGLSYALRPKGAGGERFLTCCSQVFDADGAGLEFIAYETPDYRILGDNPYLSRPEMRRVMARSLVLYQQRHAGRVPRRIVVHKTPPFKPREIEGAFDALGHIATVDLVQIQQDTPWRGLRMDQPPPSSARGGEPARYPLER
;
A
#
# COMPACT_ATOMS: atom_id res chain seq x y z
N MET A 1 -13.42 13.80 -9.75
CA MET A 1 -13.49 12.52 -10.48
C MET A 1 -14.78 11.85 -10.05
N ASP A 2 -15.87 12.02 -10.80
CA ASP A 2 -17.13 11.28 -10.61
C ASP A 2 -17.62 10.85 -12.00
N PRO A 3 -17.83 9.55 -12.27
CA PRO A 3 -17.64 8.40 -11.39
C PRO A 3 -16.19 7.88 -11.37
N ILE A 4 -15.88 6.98 -10.42
CA ILE A 4 -14.71 6.10 -10.49
C ILE A 4 -15.05 4.94 -11.43
N ARG A 5 -14.35 4.86 -12.56
CA ARG A 5 -14.56 3.85 -13.61
C ARG A 5 -13.62 2.66 -13.39
N VAL A 6 -14.18 1.45 -13.32
CA VAL A 6 -13.43 0.23 -13.03
C VAL A 6 -13.38 -0.69 -14.25
N ALA A 7 -12.17 -0.95 -14.74
CA ALA A 7 -11.90 -1.99 -15.72
C ALA A 7 -11.76 -3.35 -15.03
N THR A 8 -12.02 -4.44 -15.75
CA THR A 8 -12.00 -5.79 -15.17
C THR A 8 -11.13 -6.76 -15.96
N LEU A 9 -10.32 -7.55 -15.26
CA LEU A 9 -9.66 -8.73 -15.78
C LEU A 9 -10.10 -9.93 -14.95
N ALA A 10 -10.74 -10.92 -15.57
CA ALA A 10 -11.29 -12.08 -14.87
C ALA A 10 -10.98 -13.40 -15.60
N PRO A 11 -11.07 -14.56 -14.91
CA PRO A 11 -11.10 -15.85 -15.58
C PRO A 11 -12.30 -15.97 -16.52
N HIS A 12 -12.20 -16.87 -17.50
CA HIS A 12 -13.28 -17.13 -18.44
C HIS A 12 -14.61 -17.42 -17.72
N GLY A 13 -15.68 -16.76 -18.13
CA GLY A 13 -17.02 -16.93 -17.56
C GLY A 13 -17.25 -16.25 -16.20
N GLN A 14 -16.22 -15.63 -15.60
CA GLN A 14 -16.33 -14.97 -14.29
C GLN A 14 -16.39 -13.43 -14.37
N GLY A 15 -16.37 -12.82 -15.56
CA GLY A 15 -16.48 -11.35 -15.70
C GLY A 15 -17.76 -10.78 -15.09
N ARG A 16 -18.90 -11.45 -15.30
CA ARG A 16 -20.19 -11.07 -14.70
C ARG A 16 -20.19 -11.12 -13.17
N GLN A 17 -19.38 -11.99 -12.57
CA GLN A 17 -19.25 -12.07 -11.11
C GLN A 17 -18.59 -10.80 -10.57
N LEU A 18 -17.53 -10.32 -11.23
CA LEU A 18 -16.83 -9.10 -10.84
C LEU A 18 -17.71 -7.85 -11.02
N LEU A 19 -18.49 -7.79 -12.11
CA LEU A 19 -19.46 -6.70 -12.32
C LEU A 19 -20.55 -6.68 -11.25
N ARG A 20 -21.07 -7.84 -10.85
CA ARG A 20 -22.03 -7.94 -9.72
C ARG A 20 -21.40 -7.49 -8.42
N PHE A 21 -20.15 -7.86 -8.17
CA PHE A 21 -19.41 -7.43 -7.00
C PHE A 21 -19.23 -5.90 -6.96
N LEU A 22 -18.96 -5.26 -8.09
CA LEU A 22 -18.93 -3.79 -8.16
C LEU A 22 -20.28 -3.16 -7.80
N ALA A 23 -21.37 -3.70 -8.34
CA ALA A 23 -22.71 -3.23 -8.02
C ALA A 23 -23.06 -3.44 -6.54
N GLU A 24 -22.56 -4.50 -5.92
CA GLU A 24 -22.73 -4.80 -4.49
C GLU A 24 -22.14 -3.71 -3.58
N LEU A 25 -21.10 -2.99 -4.01
CA LEU A 25 -20.48 -1.92 -3.23
C LEU A 25 -21.43 -0.73 -3.00
N GLU A 26 -22.43 -0.53 -3.85
CA GLU A 26 -23.46 0.51 -3.65
C GLU A 26 -24.57 0.07 -2.67
N ALA A 27 -24.67 -1.22 -2.35
CA ALA A 27 -25.65 -1.72 -1.40
C ALA A 27 -25.23 -1.48 0.06
N SER A 28 -26.22 -1.39 0.96
CA SER A 28 -25.99 -1.28 2.41
C SER A 28 -25.67 -2.65 3.01
N HIS A 29 -24.66 -2.76 3.87
CA HIS A 29 -24.23 -4.01 4.50
C HIS A 29 -24.00 -3.83 6.00
N ARG A 30 -24.59 -4.73 6.80
CA ARG A 30 -24.40 -4.75 8.26
C ARG A 30 -23.22 -5.63 8.69
N PRO A 31 -22.51 -5.26 9.77
CA PRO A 31 -21.38 -6.03 10.27
C PRO A 31 -21.81 -7.37 10.86
N HIS A 32 -21.23 -8.46 10.37
CA HIS A 32 -21.39 -9.80 10.93
C HIS A 32 -20.25 -10.18 11.88
N GLU A 33 -19.12 -9.49 11.77
CA GLU A 33 -17.96 -9.60 12.68
C GLU A 33 -17.62 -8.23 13.28
N ARG A 34 -16.81 -8.23 14.35
CA ARG A 34 -16.25 -7.00 14.95
C ARG A 34 -17.30 -5.93 15.24
N LYS A 35 -18.50 -6.34 15.63
CA LYS A 35 -19.68 -5.48 15.82
C LYS A 35 -19.45 -4.31 16.79
N ALA A 36 -18.45 -4.43 17.66
CA ALA A 36 -18.05 -3.38 18.59
C ALA A 36 -17.41 -2.15 17.92
N TYR A 37 -16.86 -2.27 16.69
CA TYR A 37 -16.14 -1.17 16.05
C TYR A 37 -16.20 -1.14 14.51
N LEU A 38 -16.73 -2.17 13.84
CA LEU A 38 -16.96 -2.13 12.40
C LEU A 38 -18.26 -1.37 12.11
N PRO A 39 -18.21 -0.15 11.55
CA PRO A 39 -19.42 0.60 11.20
C PRO A 39 -20.20 -0.11 10.08
N GLU A 40 -21.53 0.08 10.05
CA GLU A 40 -22.36 -0.31 8.91
C GLU A 40 -21.83 0.36 7.64
N TRP A 41 -21.79 -0.38 6.54
CA TRP A 41 -21.46 0.15 5.24
C TRP A 41 -22.75 0.66 4.58
N PRO A 42 -22.92 1.97 4.33
CA PRO A 42 -24.18 2.51 3.83
C PRO A 42 -24.30 2.50 2.28
N GLY A 43 -23.22 2.14 1.57
CA GLY A 43 -23.08 2.24 0.12
C GLY A 43 -21.93 3.18 -0.28
N PHE A 44 -21.19 2.81 -1.34
CA PHE A 44 -19.98 3.52 -1.78
C PHE A 44 -20.22 5.02 -1.99
N SER A 45 -21.28 5.37 -2.73
CA SER A 45 -21.66 6.76 -2.99
C SER A 45 -22.00 7.57 -1.74
N LYS A 46 -22.57 6.95 -0.72
CA LYS A 46 -22.87 7.64 0.55
C LYS A 46 -21.62 7.85 1.41
N VAL A 47 -20.64 6.94 1.33
CA VAL A 47 -19.38 7.07 2.08
C VAL A 47 -18.48 8.12 1.44
N PHE A 48 -18.29 8.05 0.12
CA PHE A 48 -17.25 8.82 -0.58
C PHE A 48 -17.79 9.99 -1.40
N GLY A 49 -19.10 10.15 -1.52
CA GLY A 49 -19.74 11.22 -2.31
C GLY A 49 -19.60 11.07 -3.82
N LEU A 50 -19.16 9.91 -4.31
CA LEU A 50 -18.89 9.60 -5.72
C LEU A 50 -19.33 8.19 -6.03
N ARG A 51 -19.72 7.90 -7.28
CA ARG A 51 -20.13 6.54 -7.66
C ARG A 51 -18.94 5.70 -8.08
N VAL A 52 -19.04 4.38 -7.86
CA VAL A 52 -18.16 3.39 -8.49
C VAL A 52 -18.93 2.65 -9.59
N VAL A 53 -18.42 2.68 -10.81
CA VAL A 53 -19.09 2.10 -11.98
C VAL A 53 -18.14 1.25 -12.82
N PRO A 54 -18.62 0.22 -13.52
CA PRO A 54 -17.85 -0.42 -14.58
C PRO A 54 -17.46 0.59 -15.66
N ALA A 55 -16.28 0.44 -16.25
CA ALA A 55 -15.87 1.22 -17.41
C ALA A 55 -16.86 0.99 -18.58
N GLU A 56 -17.15 2.03 -19.37
CA GLU A 56 -18.17 1.94 -20.43
C GLU A 56 -17.73 1.08 -21.63
N SER A 57 -16.42 1.08 -21.92
CA SER A 57 -15.87 0.37 -23.07
C SER A 57 -15.83 -1.13 -22.83
N ALA A 58 -16.39 -1.91 -23.76
CA ALA A 58 -16.26 -3.37 -23.73
C ALA A 58 -14.80 -3.85 -23.72
N ALA A 59 -13.89 -3.09 -24.34
CA ALA A 59 -12.45 -3.40 -24.35
C ALA A 59 -11.79 -3.23 -22.97
N ALA A 60 -12.46 -2.58 -22.01
CA ALA A 60 -12.00 -2.47 -20.62
C ALA A 60 -12.39 -3.69 -19.76
N HIS A 61 -13.06 -4.68 -20.36
CA HIS A 61 -13.48 -5.91 -19.70
C HIS A 61 -12.89 -7.11 -20.44
N VAL A 62 -11.82 -7.67 -19.90
CA VAL A 62 -11.09 -8.79 -20.50
C VAL A 62 -11.31 -10.04 -19.68
N GLU A 63 -11.67 -11.13 -20.35
CA GLU A 63 -11.64 -12.47 -19.76
C GLU A 63 -10.43 -13.24 -20.28
N MET A 64 -9.79 -14.00 -19.39
CA MET A 64 -8.68 -14.89 -19.74
C MET A 64 -9.18 -16.10 -20.56
N PRO A 65 -8.27 -16.79 -21.28
CA PRO A 65 -8.63 -17.94 -22.10
C PRO A 65 -9.35 -19.05 -21.31
N ALA A 66 -10.33 -19.70 -21.96
CA ALA A 66 -11.15 -20.75 -21.36
C ALA A 66 -10.38 -22.03 -21.01
N ASP A 67 -9.24 -22.27 -21.68
CA ASP A 67 -8.38 -23.42 -21.50
C ASP A 67 -7.26 -23.18 -20.48
N LEU A 68 -7.18 -21.99 -19.87
CA LEU A 68 -6.14 -21.64 -18.91
C LEU A 68 -6.14 -22.57 -17.69
N ASP A 69 -7.31 -22.95 -17.17
CA ASP A 69 -7.41 -23.91 -16.05
C ASP A 69 -6.70 -25.23 -16.41
N THR A 70 -7.01 -25.80 -17.58
CA THR A 70 -6.38 -27.03 -18.09
C THR A 70 -4.88 -26.86 -18.34
N GLN A 71 -4.44 -25.69 -18.84
CA GLN A 71 -3.02 -25.42 -19.07
C GLN A 71 -2.23 -25.32 -17.75
N LEU A 72 -2.82 -24.77 -16.70
CA LEU A 72 -2.19 -24.70 -15.38
C LEU A 72 -2.05 -26.09 -14.76
N ASP A 73 -3.11 -26.89 -14.79
CA ASP A 73 -3.12 -28.25 -14.24
C ASP A 73 -2.13 -29.18 -14.97
N ALA A 74 -1.95 -29.01 -16.29
CA ALA A 74 -1.04 -29.82 -17.09
C ALA A 74 0.43 -29.37 -17.02
N SER A 75 0.71 -28.17 -16.51
CA SER A 75 2.05 -27.59 -16.53
C SER A 75 2.87 -27.98 -15.31
N ALA A 76 4.14 -28.32 -15.51
CA ALA A 76 5.11 -28.46 -14.42
C ALA A 76 5.52 -27.10 -13.80
N LYS A 77 5.21 -25.99 -14.48
CA LYS A 77 5.50 -24.62 -14.04
C LYS A 77 4.27 -23.71 -14.22
N PRO A 78 3.21 -23.93 -13.42
CA PRO A 78 1.96 -23.18 -13.52
C PRO A 78 2.14 -21.66 -13.33
N HIS A 79 3.10 -21.23 -12.49
CA HIS A 79 3.41 -19.82 -12.26
C HIS A 79 3.83 -19.09 -13.54
N HIS A 80 4.67 -19.69 -14.40
CA HIS A 80 5.04 -19.06 -15.68
C HIS A 80 3.86 -19.01 -16.65
N VAL A 81 3.06 -20.07 -16.75
CA VAL A 81 1.87 -20.11 -17.64
C VAL A 81 0.87 -19.02 -17.26
N LEU A 82 0.62 -18.86 -15.95
CA LEU A 82 -0.26 -17.83 -15.41
C LEU A 82 0.32 -16.43 -15.65
N ALA A 83 1.60 -16.23 -15.34
CA ALA A 83 2.30 -14.95 -15.53
C ALA A 83 2.29 -14.50 -17.00
N ASP A 84 2.57 -15.39 -17.94
CA ASP A 84 2.57 -15.10 -19.38
C ASP A 84 1.17 -14.76 -19.88
N THR A 85 0.17 -15.51 -19.42
CA THR A 85 -1.22 -15.29 -19.82
C THR A 85 -1.75 -13.96 -19.28
N LEU A 86 -1.48 -13.64 -18.02
CA LEU A 86 -1.80 -12.34 -17.43
C LEU A 86 -1.05 -11.22 -18.15
N SER A 87 0.24 -11.39 -18.46
CA SER A 87 1.02 -10.39 -19.19
C SER A 87 0.41 -10.05 -20.54
N ARG A 88 -0.03 -11.07 -21.29
CA ARG A 88 -0.73 -10.87 -22.57
C ARG A 88 -2.06 -10.16 -22.37
N ALA A 89 -2.87 -10.58 -21.40
CA ALA A 89 -4.16 -9.95 -21.11
C ALA A 89 -3.99 -8.48 -20.68
N LEU A 90 -2.98 -8.19 -19.85
CA LEU A 90 -2.67 -6.85 -19.38
C LEU A 90 -2.30 -5.90 -20.53
N ARG A 91 -1.76 -6.40 -21.67
CA ARG A 91 -1.46 -5.56 -22.84
C ARG A 91 -2.70 -4.94 -23.48
N ALA A 92 -3.89 -5.52 -23.29
CA ALA A 92 -5.13 -4.97 -23.82
C ALA A 92 -5.54 -3.64 -23.17
N PHE A 93 -5.02 -3.35 -21.97
CA PHE A 93 -5.40 -2.17 -21.21
C PHE A 93 -4.54 -0.95 -21.57
N GLY A 94 -5.17 0.16 -21.96
CA GLY A 94 -4.47 1.44 -22.18
C GLY A 94 -3.97 2.09 -20.88
N PRO A 95 -3.31 3.26 -20.96
CA PRO A 95 -2.95 4.04 -19.78
C PRO A 95 -4.18 4.45 -18.95
N ALA A 96 -4.01 4.55 -17.63
CA ALA A 96 -5.06 4.97 -16.70
C ALA A 96 -5.54 6.40 -17.03
N GLY A 97 -6.84 6.66 -16.84
CA GLY A 97 -7.48 7.94 -17.11
C GLY A 97 -8.11 8.05 -18.51
N ALA A 98 -7.63 7.28 -19.51
CA ALA A 98 -8.21 7.30 -20.85
C ALA A 98 -9.64 6.73 -20.87
N ASN A 99 -9.85 5.54 -20.29
CA ASN A 99 -11.14 4.83 -20.31
C ASN A 99 -11.57 4.25 -18.97
N TYR A 100 -10.66 4.19 -17.98
CA TYR A 100 -10.93 3.70 -16.63
C TYR A 100 -9.91 4.30 -15.64
N ASP A 101 -10.22 4.26 -14.35
CA ASP A 101 -9.40 4.83 -13.28
C ASP A 101 -8.66 3.73 -12.48
N VAL A 102 -9.30 2.57 -12.27
CA VAL A 102 -8.70 1.41 -11.57
C VAL A 102 -8.97 0.11 -12.33
N LEU A 103 -7.96 -0.76 -12.42
CA LEU A 103 -8.09 -2.12 -12.95
C LEU A 103 -8.33 -3.13 -11.81
N MET A 104 -9.47 -3.82 -11.84
CA MET A 104 -9.81 -4.89 -10.91
C MET A 104 -9.46 -6.26 -11.52
N ILE A 105 -8.64 -7.05 -10.84
CA ILE A 105 -8.16 -8.36 -11.31
C ILE A 105 -8.68 -9.44 -10.39
N LEU A 106 -9.47 -10.38 -10.92
CA LEU A 106 -9.93 -11.55 -10.18
C LEU A 106 -8.93 -12.70 -10.31
N LEU A 107 -8.44 -13.19 -9.18
CA LEU A 107 -7.61 -14.39 -9.10
C LEU A 107 -8.36 -15.46 -8.28
N PRO A 108 -8.84 -16.54 -8.92
CA PRO A 108 -9.56 -17.60 -8.24
C PRO A 108 -8.62 -18.51 -7.46
N GLU A 109 -9.11 -19.18 -6.41
CA GLU A 109 -8.28 -20.06 -5.57
C GLU A 109 -7.73 -21.27 -6.32
N ARG A 110 -8.45 -21.76 -7.34
CA ARG A 110 -7.98 -22.86 -8.19
C ARG A 110 -6.67 -22.58 -8.93
N TRP A 111 -6.23 -21.31 -9.00
CA TRP A 111 -4.95 -20.92 -9.60
C TRP A 111 -3.81 -20.78 -8.58
N GLU A 112 -4.00 -21.23 -7.35
CA GLU A 112 -3.04 -21.06 -6.27
C GLU A 112 -1.66 -21.65 -6.56
N ALA A 113 -1.61 -22.77 -7.30
CA ALA A 113 -0.37 -23.37 -7.78
C ALA A 113 0.48 -22.42 -8.64
N GLY A 114 -0.13 -21.39 -9.26
CA GLY A 114 0.55 -20.40 -10.07
C GLY A 114 0.90 -19.08 -9.37
N PHE A 115 0.60 -18.95 -8.07
CA PHE A 115 0.85 -17.69 -7.34
C PHE A 115 2.29 -17.53 -6.88
N GLU A 116 2.96 -18.62 -6.53
CA GLU A 116 4.34 -18.62 -6.08
C GLU A 116 5.15 -19.64 -6.90
N GLY A 117 6.41 -19.31 -7.17
CA GLY A 117 7.35 -20.24 -7.79
C GLY A 117 8.00 -21.16 -6.74
N PRO A 118 8.79 -22.16 -7.18
CA PRO A 118 9.67 -22.90 -6.28
C PRO A 118 10.63 -21.96 -5.52
N GLU A 119 11.14 -22.40 -4.37
CA GLU A 119 12.06 -21.61 -3.53
C GLU A 119 13.26 -21.04 -4.30
N ASP A 120 13.74 -21.76 -5.32
CA ASP A 120 14.88 -21.37 -6.15
C ASP A 120 14.57 -20.25 -7.17
N ASP A 121 13.29 -20.03 -7.51
CA ASP A 121 12.85 -19.03 -8.51
C ASP A 121 12.39 -17.71 -7.86
N ALA A 122 12.14 -17.71 -6.53
CA ALA A 122 11.67 -16.56 -5.76
C ALA A 122 10.52 -15.76 -6.42
N PHE A 123 9.73 -16.43 -7.25
CA PHE A 123 8.66 -15.82 -8.03
C PHE A 123 7.43 -15.61 -7.16
N ASP A 124 6.87 -14.41 -7.22
CA ASP A 124 5.57 -14.06 -6.63
C ASP A 124 4.71 -13.36 -7.69
N LEU A 125 3.51 -13.88 -7.92
CA LEU A 125 2.60 -13.38 -8.94
C LEU A 125 2.10 -11.98 -8.63
N HIS A 126 1.85 -11.66 -7.36
CA HIS A 126 1.38 -10.35 -6.96
C HIS A 126 2.42 -9.28 -7.32
N ASP A 127 3.67 -9.50 -6.94
CA ASP A 127 4.80 -8.61 -7.24
C ASP A 127 5.04 -8.50 -8.74
N TYR A 128 4.95 -9.62 -9.47
CA TYR A 128 5.06 -9.65 -10.93
C TYR A 128 3.99 -8.78 -11.60
N ILE A 129 2.71 -8.96 -11.24
CA ILE A 129 1.59 -8.15 -11.76
C ILE A 129 1.80 -6.66 -11.39
N LYS A 130 2.17 -6.39 -10.13
CA LYS A 130 2.37 -5.02 -9.64
C LYS A 130 3.52 -4.31 -10.36
N ALA A 131 4.63 -4.99 -10.61
CA ALA A 131 5.75 -4.44 -11.37
C ALA A 131 5.34 -4.05 -12.80
N GLN A 132 4.62 -4.94 -13.50
CA GLN A 132 4.15 -4.66 -14.86
C GLN A 132 3.18 -3.47 -14.94
N LEU A 133 2.28 -3.37 -13.97
CA LEU A 133 1.29 -2.29 -13.94
C LEU A 133 1.91 -0.96 -13.49
N ALA A 134 2.87 -0.98 -12.56
CA ALA A 134 3.59 0.19 -12.11
C ALA A 134 4.36 0.86 -13.25
N MET A 135 5.06 0.08 -14.10
CA MET A 135 5.75 0.59 -15.28
C MET A 135 4.83 1.30 -16.28
N ARG A 136 3.52 1.03 -16.21
CA ARG A 136 2.50 1.58 -17.10
C ARG A 136 1.62 2.63 -16.42
N GLY A 137 1.90 2.96 -15.15
CA GLY A 137 1.10 3.90 -14.37
C GLY A 137 -0.34 3.42 -14.12
N LEU A 138 -0.58 2.11 -14.08
CA LEU A 138 -1.92 1.53 -13.91
C LEU A 138 -2.21 1.20 -12.45
N ALA A 139 -3.20 1.89 -11.87
CA ALA A 139 -3.70 1.54 -10.55
C ALA A 139 -4.51 0.23 -10.60
N SER A 140 -4.24 -0.70 -9.68
CA SER A 140 -4.87 -2.02 -9.70
C SER A 140 -5.29 -2.55 -8.33
N GLN A 141 -6.41 -3.28 -8.31
CA GLN A 141 -6.92 -4.00 -7.17
C GLN A 141 -7.10 -5.48 -7.51
N ILE A 142 -6.30 -6.35 -6.87
CA ILE A 142 -6.46 -7.79 -6.98
C ILE A 142 -7.52 -8.24 -5.97
N ILE A 143 -8.40 -9.15 -6.39
CA ILE A 143 -9.44 -9.75 -5.57
C ILE A 143 -9.31 -11.27 -5.68
N ARG A 144 -9.40 -11.96 -4.54
CA ARG A 144 -9.44 -13.42 -4.46
C ARG A 144 -10.88 -13.89 -4.22
N ASP A 145 -11.21 -15.09 -4.66
CA ASP A 145 -12.56 -15.66 -4.47
C ASP A 145 -12.95 -15.74 -2.98
N ALA A 146 -12.21 -16.47 -2.12
CA ALA A 146 -12.61 -16.66 -0.73
C ALA A 146 -12.56 -15.41 0.15
N SER A 147 -11.48 -14.63 0.05
CA SER A 147 -11.29 -13.46 0.90
C SER A 147 -11.99 -12.21 0.38
N GLY A 148 -12.40 -12.20 -0.90
CA GLY A 148 -13.09 -11.10 -1.55
C GLY A 148 -14.54 -11.41 -1.88
N LEU A 149 -14.78 -12.31 -2.82
CA LEU A 149 -16.12 -12.52 -3.39
C LEU A 149 -17.05 -13.34 -2.49
N SER A 150 -16.56 -14.36 -1.79
CA SER A 150 -17.38 -15.23 -0.94
C SER A 150 -17.19 -15.03 0.57
N TYR A 151 -16.37 -14.06 0.98
CA TYR A 151 -16.15 -13.77 2.40
C TYR A 151 -17.46 -13.41 3.11
N PHE A 152 -17.72 -14.05 4.26
CA PHE A 152 -19.02 -14.03 4.94
C PHE A 152 -19.47 -12.63 5.38
N CYS A 153 -18.54 -11.75 5.79
CA CYS A 153 -18.89 -10.40 6.22
C CYS A 153 -18.74 -9.40 5.06
N ARG A 154 -19.81 -9.23 4.28
CA ARG A 154 -19.84 -8.29 3.14
C ARG A 154 -19.55 -6.84 3.55
N CYS A 155 -19.99 -6.43 4.74
CA CYS A 155 -19.66 -5.12 5.32
C CYS A 155 -18.14 -4.92 5.46
N SER A 156 -17.40 -5.95 5.89
CA SER A 156 -15.94 -5.85 6.00
C SER A 156 -15.26 -5.79 4.64
N VAL A 157 -15.76 -6.53 3.66
CA VAL A 157 -15.23 -6.49 2.28
C VAL A 157 -15.47 -5.12 1.67
N ALA A 158 -16.70 -4.59 1.82
CA ALA A 158 -17.09 -3.30 1.27
C ALA A 158 -16.24 -2.15 1.82
N TRP A 159 -15.99 -2.10 3.14
CA TRP A 159 -15.06 -1.11 3.71
C TRP A 159 -13.64 -1.23 3.15
N ARG A 160 -13.07 -2.44 3.10
CA ARG A 160 -11.68 -2.65 2.64
C ARG A 160 -11.51 -2.31 1.17
N ILE A 161 -12.38 -2.86 0.32
CA ILE A 161 -12.33 -2.64 -1.13
C ILE A 161 -12.76 -1.22 -1.48
N GLY A 162 -13.76 -0.67 -0.79
CA GLY A 162 -14.23 0.69 -0.98
C GLY A 162 -13.12 1.72 -0.77
N ILE A 163 -12.45 1.65 0.39
CA ILE A 163 -11.29 2.49 0.68
C ILE A 163 -10.18 2.27 -0.36
N ALA A 164 -9.88 1.02 -0.71
CA ALA A 164 -8.82 0.72 -1.67
C ALA A 164 -9.09 1.29 -3.07
N LEU A 165 -10.33 1.20 -3.57
CA LEU A 165 -10.73 1.76 -4.86
C LEU A 165 -10.70 3.29 -4.83
N TYR A 166 -11.26 3.91 -3.78
CA TYR A 166 -11.26 5.35 -3.62
C TYR A 166 -9.83 5.91 -3.60
N SER A 167 -8.94 5.32 -2.80
CA SER A 167 -7.54 5.76 -2.71
C SER A 167 -6.76 5.52 -4.01
N LYS A 168 -6.98 4.39 -4.69
CA LYS A 168 -6.31 4.07 -5.97
C LYS A 168 -6.78 4.92 -7.14
N ALA A 169 -7.99 5.46 -7.06
CA ALA A 169 -8.48 6.48 -7.96
C ALA A 169 -7.95 7.89 -7.63
N GLY A 170 -7.11 8.03 -6.59
CA GLY A 170 -6.52 9.30 -6.16
C GLY A 170 -7.28 10.03 -5.05
N GLY A 171 -8.32 9.41 -4.48
CA GLY A 171 -9.02 9.95 -3.32
C GLY A 171 -8.18 9.89 -2.03
N VAL A 172 -8.46 10.79 -1.08
CA VAL A 172 -7.83 10.79 0.24
C VAL A 172 -8.92 10.48 1.28
N PRO A 173 -9.00 9.25 1.81
CA PRO A 173 -10.18 8.79 2.55
C PRO A 173 -10.30 9.43 3.94
N TRP A 174 -9.18 9.84 4.54
CA TRP A 174 -9.14 10.61 5.78
C TRP A 174 -7.81 11.37 5.87
N LYS A 175 -7.78 12.34 6.77
CA LYS A 175 -6.63 13.16 7.14
C LYS A 175 -6.59 13.29 8.66
N LEU A 176 -5.43 13.58 9.21
CA LEU A 176 -5.31 13.91 10.63
C LEU A 176 -5.95 15.28 10.90
N ALA A 177 -6.71 15.39 12.00
CA ALA A 177 -7.47 16.60 12.33
C ALA A 177 -6.57 17.72 12.89
N ASP A 178 -5.68 17.39 13.83
CA ASP A 178 -4.79 18.34 14.49
C ASP A 178 -3.35 18.14 14.02
N THR A 179 -2.86 19.03 13.16
CA THR A 179 -1.50 18.95 12.61
C THR A 179 -0.88 20.33 12.49
N ASP A 180 0.46 20.37 12.47
CA ASP A 180 1.22 21.59 12.22
C ASP A 180 1.45 21.74 10.71
N PRO A 181 0.74 22.64 10.02
CA PRO A 181 0.75 22.73 8.55
C PRO A 181 2.12 23.07 7.95
N ASP A 182 3.05 23.60 8.76
CA ASP A 182 4.41 23.92 8.33
C ASP A 182 5.40 22.75 8.59
N THR A 183 4.91 21.58 9.00
CA THR A 183 5.71 20.36 9.22
C THR A 183 5.56 19.38 8.05
N ALA A 184 6.69 18.84 7.58
CA ALA A 184 6.73 17.72 6.63
C ALA A 184 7.36 16.49 7.29
N TYR A 185 6.88 15.31 6.93
CA TYR A 185 7.42 14.04 7.42
C TYR A 185 8.10 13.27 6.28
N ILE A 186 9.23 12.64 6.59
CA ILE A 186 9.97 11.80 5.64
C ILE A 186 10.19 10.42 6.27
N GLY A 187 9.59 9.38 5.72
CA GLY A 187 9.82 8.00 6.13
C GLY A 187 10.90 7.35 5.27
N LEU A 188 11.94 6.80 5.89
CA LEU A 188 12.97 6.00 5.22
C LEU A 188 12.77 4.52 5.48
N SER A 189 12.68 3.75 4.39
CA SER A 189 12.74 2.30 4.43
C SER A 189 13.77 1.78 3.43
N TYR A 190 14.20 0.54 3.66
CA TYR A 190 15.30 -0.07 2.95
C TYR A 190 14.89 -1.47 2.51
N ALA A 191 15.12 -1.79 1.24
CA ALA A 191 14.98 -3.13 0.71
C ALA A 191 16.36 -3.61 0.25
N LEU A 192 16.83 -4.70 0.84
CA LEU A 192 18.02 -5.41 0.39
C LEU A 192 17.59 -6.49 -0.58
N ARG A 193 17.99 -6.37 -1.85
CA ARG A 193 17.79 -7.42 -2.85
C ARG A 193 19.12 -8.17 -3.02
N PRO A 194 19.17 -9.48 -2.70
CA PRO A 194 20.29 -10.30 -3.14
C PRO A 194 20.23 -10.41 -4.67
N LYS A 195 21.34 -10.15 -5.36
CA LYS A 195 21.52 -10.71 -6.70
C LYS A 195 21.84 -12.20 -6.48
N GLY A 196 21.39 -13.08 -7.37
CA GLY A 196 21.62 -14.54 -7.27
C GLY A 196 23.08 -14.93 -7.00
N ALA A 197 23.31 -16.23 -6.71
CA ALA A 197 24.56 -16.82 -6.20
C ALA A 197 25.84 -16.01 -6.49
N GLY A 198 26.26 -15.18 -5.51
CA GLY A 198 27.54 -14.49 -5.49
C GLY A 198 27.58 -13.05 -6.03
N GLY A 199 26.45 -12.47 -6.44
CA GLY A 199 26.40 -11.08 -6.90
C GLY A 199 26.30 -10.04 -5.78
N GLU A 200 26.67 -8.79 -6.08
CA GLU A 200 26.56 -7.67 -5.15
C GLU A 200 25.10 -7.45 -4.71
N ARG A 201 24.88 -7.24 -3.40
CA ARG A 201 23.57 -6.86 -2.86
C ARG A 201 23.25 -5.45 -3.32
N PHE A 202 22.02 -5.22 -3.77
CA PHE A 202 21.53 -3.86 -4.03
C PHE A 202 20.70 -3.39 -2.85
N LEU A 203 20.94 -2.16 -2.42
CA LEU A 203 20.09 -1.46 -1.47
C LEU A 203 19.18 -0.51 -2.25
N THR A 204 17.89 -0.78 -2.21
CA THR A 204 16.88 0.19 -2.63
C THR A 204 16.47 0.96 -1.38
N CYS A 205 16.71 2.27 -1.39
CA CYS A 205 16.18 3.14 -0.36
C CYS A 205 14.88 3.77 -0.86
N CYS A 206 13.88 3.70 -0.02
CA CYS A 206 12.55 4.21 -0.26
C CYS A 206 12.33 5.40 0.68
N SER A 207 12.11 6.58 0.12
CA SER A 207 11.70 7.77 0.86
C SER A 207 10.22 8.02 0.63
N GLN A 208 9.47 8.22 1.70
CA GLN A 208 8.05 8.53 1.69
C GLN A 208 7.86 9.93 2.26
N VAL A 209 7.39 10.87 1.46
CA VAL A 209 7.15 12.25 1.89
C VAL A 209 5.66 12.41 2.22
N PHE A 210 5.36 12.94 3.40
CA PHE A 210 4.01 13.21 3.86
C PHE A 210 3.86 14.68 4.24
N ASP A 211 2.67 15.21 3.95
CA ASP A 211 2.23 16.49 4.45
C ASP A 211 1.83 16.37 5.92
N ALA A 212 1.67 17.50 6.59
CA ALA A 212 1.31 17.57 8.00
C ALA A 212 0.11 16.68 8.37
N ASP A 213 -0.91 16.67 7.51
CA ASP A 213 -2.17 15.96 7.66
C ASP A 213 -2.13 14.48 7.23
N GLY A 214 -0.95 13.97 6.86
CA GLY A 214 -0.75 12.61 6.35
C GLY A 214 -1.22 12.41 4.91
N ALA A 215 -1.67 13.47 4.23
CA ALA A 215 -1.96 13.43 2.81
C ALA A 215 -0.66 13.52 2.00
N GLY A 216 -0.80 13.20 0.71
CA GLY A 216 0.25 13.52 -0.25
C GLY A 216 1.47 12.63 -0.26
N LEU A 217 1.29 11.36 0.12
CA LEU A 217 2.30 10.33 0.03
C LEU A 217 2.95 10.31 -1.37
N GLU A 218 4.19 10.75 -1.43
CA GLU A 218 5.05 10.55 -2.59
C GLU A 218 6.17 9.58 -2.24
N PHE A 219 6.37 8.61 -3.13
CA PHE A 219 7.30 7.51 -2.94
C PHE A 219 8.48 7.67 -3.90
N ILE A 220 9.68 7.82 -3.35
CA ILE A 220 10.93 7.76 -4.10
C ILE A 220 11.61 6.44 -3.79
N ALA A 221 11.68 5.54 -4.77
CA ALA A 221 12.66 4.46 -4.75
C ALA A 221 13.87 4.86 -5.57
N TYR A 222 15.05 4.66 -5.02
CA TYR A 222 16.30 4.81 -5.76
C TYR A 222 17.32 3.79 -5.26
N GLU A 223 18.12 3.27 -6.19
CA GLU A 223 19.23 2.38 -5.88
C GLU A 223 20.40 3.20 -5.37
N THR A 224 20.91 2.82 -4.20
CA THR A 224 22.06 3.47 -3.57
C THR A 224 23.32 2.66 -3.84
N PRO A 225 24.28 3.18 -4.61
CA PRO A 225 25.51 2.45 -4.93
C PRO A 225 26.47 2.37 -3.73
N ASP A 226 26.37 3.30 -2.78
CA ASP A 226 27.28 3.40 -1.63
C ASP A 226 26.51 3.30 -0.31
N TYR A 227 26.61 2.13 0.30
CA TYR A 227 25.98 1.84 1.57
C TYR A 227 26.83 0.85 2.37
N ARG A 228 26.64 0.86 3.69
CA ARG A 228 27.28 -0.08 4.61
C ARG A 228 26.21 -0.92 5.29
N ILE A 229 26.41 -2.23 5.31
CA ILE A 229 25.62 -3.14 6.14
C ILE A 229 26.33 -3.31 7.49
N LEU A 230 25.62 -3.14 8.60
CA LEU A 230 26.07 -3.54 9.94
C LEU A 230 25.01 -4.45 10.57
N GLY A 231 25.37 -5.71 10.82
CA GLY A 231 24.38 -6.76 11.10
C GLY A 231 23.50 -6.98 9.89
N ASP A 232 22.18 -6.90 10.07
CA ASP A 232 21.20 -6.99 8.98
C ASP A 232 20.70 -5.62 8.51
N ASN A 233 21.24 -4.53 9.09
CA ASN A 233 20.76 -3.18 8.84
C ASN A 233 21.64 -2.44 7.82
N PRO A 234 21.04 -1.86 6.76
CA PRO A 234 21.74 -0.97 5.85
C PRO A 234 21.81 0.46 6.37
N TYR A 235 22.92 1.13 6.05
CA TYR A 235 23.19 2.53 6.37
C TYR A 235 23.75 3.25 5.16
N LEU A 236 23.20 4.42 4.86
CA LEU A 236 23.64 5.22 3.73
C LEU A 236 24.96 5.93 4.04
N SER A 237 25.73 6.20 3.00
CA SER A 237 26.82 7.16 3.09
C SER A 237 26.28 8.60 3.19
N ARG A 238 27.14 9.54 3.59
CA ARG A 238 26.79 10.96 3.69
C ARG A 238 26.26 11.53 2.36
N PRO A 239 26.91 11.30 1.20
CA PRO A 239 26.39 11.74 -0.09
C PRO A 239 25.02 11.16 -0.43
N GLU A 240 24.81 9.86 -0.20
CA GLU A 240 23.53 9.21 -0.50
C GLU A 240 22.41 9.76 0.38
N MET A 241 22.65 9.90 1.69
CA MET A 241 21.66 10.50 2.60
C MET A 241 21.31 11.94 2.22
N ARG A 242 22.32 12.75 1.85
CA ARG A 242 22.10 14.12 1.33
C ARG A 242 21.23 14.11 0.08
N ARG A 243 21.46 13.17 -0.83
CA ARG A 243 20.71 13.02 -2.08
C ARG A 243 19.24 12.69 -1.82
N VAL A 244 18.95 11.80 -0.86
CA VAL A 244 17.56 11.48 -0.46
C VAL A 244 16.85 12.69 0.05
N MET A 245 17.47 13.39 0.99
CA MET A 245 16.83 14.50 1.68
C MET A 245 16.57 15.65 0.71
N ALA A 246 17.54 15.96 -0.17
CA ALA A 246 17.37 16.96 -1.21
C ALA A 246 16.22 16.61 -2.17
N ARG A 247 16.12 15.35 -2.61
CA ARG A 247 15.02 14.90 -3.48
C ARG A 247 13.67 14.97 -2.77
N SER A 248 13.62 14.52 -1.52
CA SER A 248 12.39 14.53 -0.71
C SER A 248 11.88 15.96 -0.50
N LEU A 249 12.79 16.92 -0.27
CA LEU A 249 12.44 18.33 -0.16
C LEU A 249 11.91 18.90 -1.47
N VAL A 250 12.53 18.55 -2.61
CA VAL A 250 12.06 18.99 -3.93
C VAL A 250 10.64 18.49 -4.21
N LEU A 251 10.33 17.23 -3.86
CA LEU A 251 8.96 16.70 -4.00
C LEU A 251 7.96 17.48 -3.16
N TYR A 252 8.28 17.75 -1.90
CA TYR A 252 7.44 18.58 -1.05
C TYR A 252 7.18 19.96 -1.68
N GLN A 253 8.23 20.62 -2.16
CA GLN A 253 8.14 21.94 -2.81
C GLN A 253 7.27 21.91 -4.07
N GLN A 254 7.39 20.89 -4.92
CA GLN A 254 6.60 20.75 -6.15
C GLN A 254 5.10 20.73 -5.84
N ARG A 255 4.71 20.06 -4.76
CA ARG A 255 3.32 19.97 -4.31
C ARG A 255 2.82 21.25 -3.62
N HIS A 256 3.71 21.99 -2.97
CA HIS A 256 3.38 23.18 -2.17
C HIS A 256 3.71 24.50 -2.88
N ALA A 257 3.65 24.52 -4.22
CA ALA A 257 3.93 25.71 -5.03
C ALA A 257 5.26 26.40 -4.66
N GLY A 258 6.30 25.60 -4.42
CA GLY A 258 7.65 26.05 -4.08
C GLY A 258 7.87 26.39 -2.61
N ARG A 259 6.85 26.26 -1.73
CA ARG A 259 7.02 26.50 -0.30
C ARG A 259 7.93 25.44 0.33
N VAL A 260 8.74 25.88 1.27
CA VAL A 260 9.56 25.02 2.13
C VAL A 260 8.91 24.85 3.49
N PRO A 261 8.96 23.66 4.10
CA PRO A 261 8.43 23.43 5.43
C PRO A 261 9.34 24.12 6.46
N ARG A 262 8.78 24.53 7.59
CA ARG A 262 9.56 25.08 8.72
C ARG A 262 10.22 23.97 9.53
N ARG A 263 9.56 22.82 9.60
CA ARG A 263 10.03 21.64 10.34
C ARG A 263 10.00 20.41 9.46
N ILE A 264 11.05 19.61 9.51
CA ILE A 264 11.09 18.29 8.88
C ILE A 264 11.34 17.23 9.94
N VAL A 265 10.53 16.18 9.95
CA VAL A 265 10.72 15.01 10.82
C VAL A 265 11.05 13.81 9.94
N VAL A 266 12.24 13.23 10.13
CA VAL A 266 12.70 12.06 9.39
C VAL A 266 12.57 10.82 10.26
N HIS A 267 11.74 9.88 9.84
CA HIS A 267 11.54 8.58 10.47
C HIS A 267 12.37 7.50 9.81
N LYS A 268 13.02 6.66 10.60
CA LYS A 268 13.76 5.48 10.12
C LYS A 268 13.71 4.35 11.16
N THR A 269 13.68 3.09 10.72
CA THR A 269 13.69 1.94 11.64
C THR A 269 15.09 1.67 12.25
N PRO A 270 16.18 1.51 11.46
CA PRO A 270 17.52 1.46 12.03
C PRO A 270 17.94 2.82 12.63
N PRO A 271 18.85 2.84 13.62
CA PRO A 271 19.32 4.09 14.21
C PRO A 271 20.11 4.92 13.19
N PHE A 272 20.05 6.25 13.29
CA PHE A 272 20.87 7.13 12.44
C PHE A 272 22.36 7.01 12.80
N LYS A 273 23.22 6.88 11.79
CA LYS A 273 24.68 6.93 11.97
C LYS A 273 25.22 8.34 11.72
N PRO A 274 26.37 8.72 12.31
CA PRO A 274 26.91 10.07 12.18
C PRO A 274 26.99 10.59 10.74
N ARG A 275 27.40 9.74 9.79
CA ARG A 275 27.46 10.09 8.35
C ARG A 275 26.09 10.38 7.75
N GLU A 276 25.05 9.64 8.15
CA GLU A 276 23.68 9.90 7.70
C GLU A 276 23.16 11.20 8.30
N ILE A 277 23.45 11.45 9.58
CA ILE A 277 23.10 12.70 10.26
C ILE A 277 23.72 13.89 9.51
N GLU A 278 25.03 13.85 9.25
CA GLU A 278 25.72 14.88 8.47
C GLU A 278 25.10 15.07 7.09
N GLY A 279 24.80 13.98 6.37
CA GLY A 279 24.19 14.06 5.04
C GLY A 279 22.79 14.67 5.06
N ALA A 280 21.99 14.37 6.09
CA ALA A 280 20.68 14.97 6.26
C ALA A 280 20.78 16.49 6.49
N PHE A 281 21.67 16.92 7.39
CA PHE A 281 21.88 18.34 7.67
C PHE A 281 22.54 19.10 6.51
N ASP A 282 23.37 18.45 5.69
CA ASP A 282 23.91 19.06 4.46
C ASP A 282 22.80 19.43 3.46
N ALA A 283 21.71 18.65 3.41
CA ALA A 283 20.58 18.91 2.52
C ALA A 283 19.55 19.85 3.14
N LEU A 284 19.29 19.70 4.44
CA LEU A 284 18.21 20.36 5.15
C LEU A 284 18.67 21.53 6.03
N GLY A 285 19.94 21.95 5.95
CA GLY A 285 20.50 22.97 6.84
C GLY A 285 19.86 24.37 6.76
N HIS A 286 19.01 24.61 5.77
CA HIS A 286 18.23 25.85 5.62
C HIS A 286 16.81 25.74 6.21
N ILE A 287 16.43 24.56 6.72
CA ILE A 287 15.16 24.31 7.40
C ILE A 287 15.31 24.68 8.87
N ALA A 288 14.31 25.37 9.43
CA ALA A 288 14.43 25.91 10.79
C ALA A 288 14.52 24.82 11.88
N THR A 289 13.91 23.67 11.66
CA THR A 289 13.96 22.54 12.60
C THR A 289 13.99 21.21 11.86
N VAL A 290 14.92 20.33 12.24
CA VAL A 290 15.05 18.98 11.67
C VAL A 290 15.14 17.98 12.81
N ASP A 291 14.18 17.06 12.87
CA ASP A 291 14.15 15.97 13.82
C ASP A 291 14.48 14.65 13.14
N LEU A 292 15.44 13.90 13.68
CA LEU A 292 15.79 12.56 13.22
C LEU A 292 15.29 11.56 14.26
N VAL A 293 14.21 10.85 13.94
CA VAL A 293 13.48 10.00 14.88
C VAL A 293 13.60 8.54 14.46
N GLN A 294 14.09 7.71 15.39
CA GLN A 294 14.12 6.28 15.18
C GLN A 294 12.81 5.65 15.64
N ILE A 295 12.20 4.82 14.78
CA ILE A 295 11.02 4.03 15.12
C ILE A 295 11.46 2.59 15.43
N GLN A 296 11.30 2.17 16.68
CA GLN A 296 11.60 0.80 17.11
C GLN A 296 10.29 0.05 17.37
N GLN A 297 10.02 -0.99 16.56
CA GLN A 297 8.81 -1.80 16.69
C GLN A 297 9.00 -2.92 17.73
N ASP A 298 10.15 -3.60 17.71
CA ASP A 298 10.44 -4.69 18.63
C ASP A 298 11.15 -4.17 19.88
N THR A 299 10.37 -4.01 20.95
CA THR A 299 10.83 -3.48 22.23
C THR A 299 10.44 -4.41 23.38
N PRO A 300 11.32 -4.60 24.39
CA PRO A 300 10.96 -5.37 25.58
C PRO A 300 9.98 -4.60 26.49
N TRP A 301 9.74 -3.32 26.22
CA TRP A 301 8.86 -2.48 27.01
C TRP A 301 7.39 -2.79 26.73
N ARG A 302 6.61 -3.00 27.80
CA ARG A 302 5.15 -3.18 27.72
C ARG A 302 4.47 -2.15 28.60
N GLY A 303 3.53 -1.40 28.03
CA GLY A 303 2.69 -0.46 28.77
C GLY A 303 1.39 -1.13 29.23
N LEU A 304 1.01 -0.91 30.48
CA LEU A 304 -0.29 -1.32 31.01
C LEU A 304 -1.00 -0.10 31.61
N ARG A 305 -2.22 0.18 31.16
CA ARG A 305 -3.07 1.17 31.81
C ARG A 305 -3.74 0.50 33.01
N MET A 306 -3.69 1.18 34.16
CA MET A 306 -4.37 0.75 35.38
C MET A 306 -5.60 1.65 35.58
N ASP A 307 -6.78 1.05 35.55
CA ASP A 307 -8.03 1.75 35.86
C ASP A 307 -8.07 2.01 37.38
N GLN A 308 -8.44 3.24 37.77
CA GLN A 308 -8.52 3.58 39.19
C GLN A 308 -9.64 2.81 39.88
N PRO A 309 -9.42 2.31 41.11
CA PRO A 309 -10.46 1.63 41.86
C PRO A 309 -11.57 2.65 42.23
N PRO A 310 -12.81 2.21 42.45
CA PRO A 310 -13.86 3.08 42.99
C PRO A 310 -13.41 3.70 44.33
N PRO A 311 -13.82 4.93 44.66
CA PRO A 311 -13.36 5.61 45.88
C PRO A 311 -13.65 4.86 47.19
N SER A 312 -14.55 3.87 47.16
CA SER A 312 -14.94 3.01 48.28
C SER A 312 -14.12 1.72 48.40
N SER A 313 -13.15 1.46 47.53
CA SER A 313 -12.37 0.21 47.49
C SER A 313 -10.98 0.39 48.10
N ALA A 314 -10.59 -0.53 49.00
CA ALA A 314 -9.22 -0.63 49.54
C ALA A 314 -8.26 -1.42 48.63
N ARG A 315 -8.72 -1.93 47.49
CA ARG A 315 -7.88 -2.62 46.49
C ARG A 315 -7.20 -1.61 45.58
N GLY A 316 -5.96 -1.92 45.16
CA GLY A 316 -5.27 -1.18 44.10
C GLY A 316 -6.02 -1.23 42.76
N GLY A 317 -5.65 -0.35 41.83
CA GLY A 317 -6.27 -0.30 40.49
C GLY A 317 -6.17 -1.63 39.73
N GLU A 318 -7.09 -1.85 38.81
CA GLU A 318 -7.14 -3.07 38.00
C GLU A 318 -6.59 -2.80 36.59
N PRO A 319 -5.96 -3.80 35.93
CA PRO A 319 -5.54 -3.68 34.54
C PRO A 319 -6.72 -3.34 33.62
N ALA A 320 -6.59 -2.26 32.87
CA ALA A 320 -7.59 -1.88 31.89
C ALA A 320 -7.70 -2.94 30.77
N ARG A 321 -8.91 -3.15 30.25
CA ARG A 321 -9.13 -4.03 29.08
C ARG A 321 -8.47 -3.52 27.81
N TYR A 322 -8.19 -2.21 27.74
CA TYR A 322 -7.52 -1.58 26.61
C TYR A 322 -6.42 -0.65 27.11
N PRO A 323 -5.28 -0.57 26.40
CA PRO A 323 -4.13 0.24 26.82
C PRO A 323 -4.37 1.75 26.67
N LEU A 324 -5.37 2.19 25.91
CA LEU A 324 -5.72 3.59 25.65
C LEU A 324 -7.21 3.82 25.88
N GLU A 325 -7.56 5.03 26.30
CA GLU A 325 -8.97 5.46 26.38
C GLU A 325 -9.54 5.52 24.95
N ARG A 326 -10.76 5.02 24.78
CA ARG A 326 -11.46 4.96 23.49
C ARG A 326 -12.50 6.05 23.42
#